data_AF-A0A1J8Q201-F1
#
_entry.id   AF-A0A1J8Q201-F1
#
_cell.length_a   1.000
_cell.length_b   1.000
_cell.length_c   1.000
_cell.angle_alpha   90.00
_cell.angle_beta   90.00
_cell.angle_gamma   90.00
#
_symmetry.space_group_name_H-M   'P 1'
#
loop_
_entity.id
_entity.type
_entity.pdbx_description
1 polymer ?
#
loop_
_entity_poly.entity_id
_entity_poly.type
_entity_poly.pdbx_seq_one_letter_code
_entity_poly.pdbx_strand_id
1 'polypeptide(L)' 'MDVLEKWYSDEDHMLKGPSATWGVLRTVKDANSNMVLGPDGKLLKETINIVDARLPNGDPQSLYFPDGHERAG' A
#
# COMPACT_ATOMS: atom_id res chain seq x y z
N MET A 1 13.96 -2.14 -29.02
CA MET A 1 13.96 -2.50 -27.59
C MET A 1 13.61 -1.24 -26.82
N ASP A 2 12.42 -1.22 -26.24
CA ASP A 2 11.84 -0.02 -25.62
C ASP A 2 12.52 0.26 -24.28
N VAL A 3 12.79 1.54 -24.02
CA VAL A 3 13.54 2.00 -22.83
C VAL A 3 12.78 1.68 -21.53
N LEU A 4 11.49 1.36 -21.63
CA LEU A 4 10.59 1.00 -20.53
C LEU A 4 10.80 -0.42 -20.00
N GLU A 5 11.18 -1.40 -20.85
CA GLU A 5 11.42 -2.80 -20.40
C GLU A 5 12.69 -2.95 -19.55
N LYS A 6 13.68 -2.06 -19.75
CA LYS A 6 14.97 -2.12 -19.03
C LYS A 6 14.86 -1.73 -17.56
N TRP A 7 13.83 -0.96 -17.20
CA TRP A 7 13.65 -0.44 -15.84
C TRP A 7 12.47 -1.05 -15.09
N TYR A 8 11.64 -1.84 -15.78
CA TYR A 8 10.49 -2.54 -15.22
C TYR A 8 10.48 -3.99 -15.73
N SER A 9 11.30 -4.85 -15.14
CA SER A 9 11.19 -6.30 -15.34
C SER A 9 9.89 -6.79 -14.69
N ASP A 10 9.04 -7.47 -15.47
CA ASP A 10 7.80 -8.11 -15.02
C ASP A 10 7.99 -9.07 -13.82
N GLU A 11 9.23 -9.53 -13.58
CA GLU A 11 9.58 -10.44 -12.50
C GLU A 11 9.64 -9.79 -11.10
N ASP A 12 9.69 -8.46 -11.00
CA ASP A 12 9.78 -7.73 -9.72
C ASP A 12 8.42 -7.31 -9.14
N HIS A 13 7.30 -7.61 -9.81
CA HIS A 13 6.00 -6.98 -9.52
C HIS A 13 4.91 -7.89 -8.95
N MET A 14 5.22 -9.12 -8.55
CA MET A 14 4.31 -9.91 -7.72
C MET A 14 4.93 -10.08 -6.32
N LEU A 15 4.25 -9.55 -5.30
CA LEU A 15 4.48 -9.97 -3.92
C LEU A 15 4.26 -11.49 -3.89
N LYS A 16 5.35 -12.25 -3.76
CA LYS A 16 5.28 -13.71 -3.66
C LYS A 16 4.63 -14.05 -2.33
N GLY A 17 3.37 -14.48 -2.39
CA GLY A 17 2.53 -14.83 -1.26
C GLY A 17 1.34 -13.87 -1.11
N PRO A 18 0.13 -14.36 -0.77
CA PRO A 18 -0.96 -13.46 -0.43
C PRO A 18 -0.50 -12.59 0.74
N SER A 19 -0.61 -11.27 0.57
CA SER A 19 -0.39 -10.34 1.68
C SER A 19 -1.32 -10.73 2.82
N ALA A 20 -0.78 -10.92 4.02
CA ALA A 20 -1.61 -11.15 5.21
C ALA A 20 -2.41 -9.89 5.59
N THR A 21 -2.08 -8.75 4.99
CA THR A 21 -2.65 -7.44 5.27
C THR A 21 -3.41 -6.91 4.05
N TRP A 22 -4.55 -6.27 4.30
CA TRP A 22 -5.49 -5.78 3.27
C TRP A 22 -5.25 -4.30 2.89
N GLY A 23 -4.06 -3.76 3.19
CA GLY A 23 -3.72 -2.36 2.95
C GLY A 23 -2.99 -2.13 1.62
N VAL A 24 -3.00 -0.88 1.15
CA VAL A 24 -2.29 -0.44 -0.06
C VAL A 24 -0.96 0.17 0.34
N LEU A 25 0.11 -0.17 -0.40
CA LEU A 25 1.42 0.45 -0.21
C LEU A 25 1.46 1.85 -0.82
N ARG A 26 1.77 2.85 0.00
CA ARG A 26 1.95 4.24 -0.39
C ARG A 26 3.38 4.69 -0.12
N THR A 27 3.98 5.43 -1.04
CA THR A 27 5.29 6.06 -0.81
C THR A 27 5.14 7.21 0.19
N VAL A 28 5.96 7.20 1.23
CA VAL A 28 5.99 8.25 2.25
C VAL A 28 6.56 9.53 1.65
N LYS A 29 5.91 10.64 1.96
CA LYS A 29 6.35 11.99 1.58
C LYS A 29 6.67 12.83 2.80
N ASP A 30 7.68 13.68 2.68
CA ASP A 30 8.02 14.67 3.70
C ASP A 30 7.05 15.88 3.68
N ALA A 31 7.27 16.83 4.58
CA ALA A 31 6.47 18.06 4.66
C ALA A 31 6.51 18.91 3.37
N ASN A 32 7.52 18.74 2.53
CA ASN A 32 7.70 19.42 1.26
C ASN A 32 7.18 18.59 0.07
N SER A 33 6.46 17.49 0.34
CA SER A 33 5.96 16.55 -0.67
C SER A 33 7.04 15.77 -1.43
N ASN A 34 8.29 15.78 -0.98
CA ASN A 34 9.36 14.96 -1.56
C ASN A 34 9.24 13.52 -1.05
N MET A 35 9.62 12.56 -1.90
CA MET A 35 9.63 11.16 -1.50
C MET A 35 10.77 10.88 -0.51
N VAL A 36 10.46 10.14 0.56
CA VAL A 36 11.46 9.79 1.57
C VAL A 36 12.18 8.51 1.16
N LEU A 37 13.52 8.54 1.23
CA LEU A 37 14.37 7.36 1.04
C LEU A 37 14.76 6.78 2.40
N GLY A 38 14.77 5.46 2.48
CA GLY A 38 15.30 4.72 3.62
C GLY A 38 16.84 4.72 3.65
N PRO A 39 17.44 4.20 4.73
CA PRO A 39 18.90 4.09 4.87
C PRO A 39 19.55 3.23 3.77
N ASP A 40 18.78 2.37 3.12
CA ASP A 40 19.18 1.50 2.01
C ASP A 40 19.08 2.19 0.64
N GLY A 41 18.69 3.47 0.60
CA GLY A 41 18.47 4.23 -0.62
C GLY A 41 17.20 3.85 -1.38
N LYS A 42 16.31 3.04 -0.80
CA LYS A 42 15.02 2.69 -1.41
C LYS A 42 13.91 3.61 -0.93
N LEU A 43 12.85 3.74 -1.72
CA LEU A 43 11.67 4.52 -1.33
C LEU A 43 10.99 3.90 -0.10
N LEU A 44 10.80 4.70 0.93
CA LEU A 44 10.08 4.29 2.13
C LEU A 44 8.59 4.18 1.78
N LYS A 45 8.02 2.99 1.97
CA LYS A 45 6.61 2.70 1.73
C LYS A 45 5.93 2.40 3.06
N GLU A 46 4.75 2.98 3.23
CA GLU A 46 3.83 2.70 4.34
C GLU A 46 2.62 1.93 3.81
N THR A 47 2.08 1.02 4.62
CA THR A 47 0.78 0.40 4.33
C THR A 47 -0.31 1.32 4.86
N ILE A 48 -1.22 1.73 3.98
CA ILE A 48 -2.40 2.52 4.36
C ILE A 48 -3.67 1.72 4.16
N ASN A 49 -4.66 2.00 5.00
CA ASN A 49 -6.00 1.45 4.84
C ASN A 49 -6.69 2.09 3.63
N ILE A 50 -7.44 1.27 2.91
CA ILE A 50 -8.36 1.71 1.88
C ILE A 50 -9.54 2.39 2.58
N VAL A 51 -10.15 3.38 1.92
CA VAL A 51 -11.38 3.99 2.42
C VAL A 51 -12.48 2.94 2.60
N ASP A 52 -13.34 3.14 3.60
CA ASP A 52 -14.50 2.28 3.84
C ASP A 52 -15.36 2.11 2.59
N ALA A 53 -15.91 0.90 2.43
CA ALA A 53 -16.94 0.66 1.44
C ALA A 53 -18.22 1.40 1.82
N ARG A 54 -19.18 1.45 0.89
CA ARG A 54 -20.52 1.97 1.17
C ARG A 54 -21.56 0.89 0.90
N LEU A 55 -22.50 0.74 1.84
CA LEU A 55 -23.69 -0.08 1.66
C LEU A 55 -24.65 0.58 0.64
N PRO A 56 -25.63 -0.16 0.08
CA PRO A 56 -26.61 0.41 -0.85
C PRO A 56 -27.43 1.58 -0.29
N ASN A 57 -27.55 1.68 1.04
CA ASN A 57 -28.21 2.79 1.73
C ASN A 57 -27.29 4.01 1.94
N GLY A 58 -26.02 3.92 1.55
CA GLY A 58 -25.02 4.99 1.64
C GLY A 58 -24.13 4.96 2.90
N ASP A 59 -24.45 4.09 3.86
CA ASP A 59 -23.71 3.99 5.12
C ASP A 59 -22.30 3.44 4.90
N PRO A 60 -21.28 3.95 5.63
CA PRO A 60 -19.93 3.40 5.56
C PRO A 60 -19.90 1.99 6.15
N GLN A 61 -19.20 1.08 5.46
CA GLN A 61 -18.88 -0.27 5.92
C GLN A 61 -17.37 -0.41 6.02
N SER A 62 -16.88 -0.52 7.26
CA SER A 62 -15.46 -0.75 7.53
C SER A 62 -14.99 -2.03 6.82
N LEU A 63 -13.90 -1.91 6.07
CA LEU A 63 -13.20 -3.05 5.47
C LEU A 63 -12.23 -3.71 6.45
N TYR A 64 -12.00 -3.09 7.59
CA TYR A 64 -11.00 -3.48 8.57
C TYR A 64 -11.64 -3.86 9.90
N PHE A 65 -10.98 -4.75 10.64
CA PHE A 65 -11.34 -5.00 12.03
C PHE A 65 -11.09 -3.75 12.89
N PRO A 66 -11.90 -3.52 13.94
CA PRO A 66 -11.67 -2.40 14.85
C PRO A 66 -10.33 -2.55 15.58
N ASP A 67 -9.76 -1.41 15.99
CA ASP A 67 -8.52 -1.36 16.76
C ASP A 67 -8.61 -2.26 18.01
N GLY A 68 -7.58 -3.08 18.21
CA GLY A 68 -7.52 -4.05 19.32
C GLY A 68 -8.14 -5.43 19.03
N HIS A 69 -8.73 -5.64 17.86
CA HIS A 69 -9.15 -6.98 17.43
C HIS A 69 -7.94 -7.87 17.14
N GLU A 70 -8.02 -9.17 17.47
CA GLU A 70 -6.97 -10.18 17.24
C GLU A 70 -6.50 -10.31 15.77
N ARG A 71 -7.27 -9.76 14.84
CA ARG A 71 -7.04 -9.78 13.40
C ARG A 71 -6.90 -8.37 12.80
N ALA A 72 -6.79 -7.34 13.63
CA ALA A 72 -6.50 -5.99 13.17
C ALA A 72 -5.05 -5.91 12.66
N GLY A 73 -4.86 -5.32 11.48
CA GLY A 73 -3.59 -5.21 10.76
C GLY A 73 -3.76 -5.35 9.25
#